data_AF-A0A1G1BI79-F1
#
_entry.id   AF-A0A1G1BI79-F1
#
_cell.length_a   1.000
_cell.length_b   1.000
_cell.length_c   1.000
_cell.angle_alpha   90.00
_cell.angle_beta   90.00
_cell.angle_gamma   90.00
#
_symmetry.space_group_name_H-M   'P 1'
#
loop_
_entity.id
_entity.type
_entity.pdbx_description
1 polymer ?
#
loop_
_entity_poly.entity_id
_entity_poly.type
_entity_poly.pdbx_seq_one_letter_code
_entity_poly.pdbx_strand_id
1 'polypeptide(L)'
;MKKSFALVSVLFLAIVFFSSCKNEDSNPFSLPEVTAPVIATNSTTENFSYSIVAKNYTKQEVYNIQVVSDSIKISYATNSVTSGQMEVLVELKDGTKLVSRNISGVLAANDYKKIKSPLSKVTLNYSNFTGQFALSLNNAF
;
A
#
# COMPACT_ATOMS: atom_id res chain seq x y z
N MET A 1 -69.31 42.47 -33.26
CA MET A 1 -68.07 42.64 -34.05
C MET A 1 -67.23 41.38 -33.90
N LYS A 2 -66.95 40.70 -35.02
CA LYS A 2 -66.13 39.48 -35.13
C LYS A 2 -64.84 39.84 -35.87
N LYS A 3 -63.72 39.24 -35.46
CA LYS A 3 -62.46 38.91 -36.20
C LYS A 3 -61.28 39.10 -35.25
N SER A 4 -60.18 38.36 -35.30
CA SER A 4 -59.79 37.04 -35.81
C SER A 4 -58.30 36.96 -35.42
N PHE A 5 -57.85 35.85 -34.84
CA PHE A 5 -56.44 35.67 -34.47
C PHE A 5 -55.57 35.53 -35.73
N ALA A 6 -54.43 36.23 -35.75
CA ALA A 6 -53.37 36.02 -36.74
C ALA A 6 -52.01 35.79 -36.06
N LEU A 7 -51.42 34.68 -36.47
CA LEU A 7 -50.13 34.10 -36.16
C LEU A 7 -49.00 34.93 -36.82
N VAL A 8 -47.91 35.24 -36.11
CA VAL A 8 -46.60 35.54 -36.75
C VAL A 8 -45.48 34.95 -35.90
N SER A 9 -44.88 33.89 -36.44
CA SER A 9 -43.60 33.31 -36.04
C SER A 9 -42.47 34.19 -36.55
N VAL A 10 -41.50 34.56 -35.70
CA VAL A 10 -40.27 35.22 -36.13
C VAL A 10 -39.09 34.35 -35.67
N LEU A 11 -38.50 33.70 -36.66
CA LEU A 11 -37.28 32.90 -36.60
C LEU A 11 -36.08 33.86 -36.56
N PHE A 12 -35.30 33.86 -35.47
CA PHE A 12 -34.00 34.54 -35.44
C PHE A 12 -32.88 33.49 -35.46
N LEU A 13 -32.21 33.44 -36.61
CA LEU A 13 -30.98 32.70 -36.85
C LEU A 13 -29.81 33.50 -36.22
N ALA A 14 -29.14 32.93 -35.22
CA ALA A 14 -27.91 33.49 -34.66
C ALA A 14 -26.73 32.56 -34.98
N ILE A 15 -25.96 32.95 -35.98
CA ILE A 15 -24.63 32.41 -36.29
C ILE A 15 -23.66 33.04 -35.29
N VAL A 16 -23.05 32.24 -34.41
CA VAL A 16 -22.00 32.71 -33.51
C VAL A 16 -20.64 32.42 -34.16
N PHE A 17 -19.93 33.50 -34.45
CA PHE A 17 -18.53 33.53 -34.88
C PHE A 17 -17.62 32.95 -33.79
N PHE A 18 -16.69 32.07 -34.18
CA PHE A 18 -15.57 31.67 -33.34
C PHE A 18 -14.64 32.88 -33.17
N SER A 19 -14.56 33.43 -31.96
CA SER A 19 -13.51 34.35 -31.56
C SER A 19 -12.60 33.64 -30.55
N SER A 20 -11.31 33.69 -30.86
CA SER A 20 -10.22 33.01 -30.17
C SER A 20 -10.01 33.60 -28.77
N CYS A 21 -10.20 32.79 -27.72
CA CYS A 21 -9.65 33.08 -26.41
C CYS A 21 -8.35 32.27 -26.26
N LYS A 22 -7.23 33.00 -26.16
CA LYS A 22 -5.98 32.47 -25.60
C LYS A 22 -6.27 31.99 -24.17
N ASN A 23 -6.21 30.69 -23.94
CA ASN A 23 -6.12 30.16 -22.58
C ASN A 23 -4.67 30.32 -22.10
N GLU A 24 -4.44 31.31 -21.25
CA GLU A 24 -3.37 31.22 -20.26
C GLU A 24 -3.83 30.20 -19.21
N ASP A 25 -3.53 28.92 -19.45
CA ASP A 25 -3.68 27.88 -18.43
C ASP A 25 -2.56 28.02 -17.39
N SER A 26 -2.68 29.02 -16.51
CA SER A 26 -1.97 29.05 -15.24
C SER A 26 -2.66 28.10 -14.26
N ASN A 27 -2.27 26.82 -14.28
CA ASN A 27 -2.58 25.90 -13.19
C ASN A 27 -1.26 25.45 -12.53
N PRO A 28 -0.79 26.09 -11.44
CA PRO A 28 0.50 25.76 -10.83
C PRO A 28 0.46 24.58 -9.86
N PHE A 29 -0.63 23.82 -9.77
CA PHE A 29 -0.71 22.62 -8.93
C PHE A 29 -0.90 21.37 -9.77
N SER A 30 0.22 20.85 -10.28
CA SER A 30 0.31 19.41 -10.58
C SER A 30 0.24 18.67 -9.25
N LEU A 31 -0.86 17.96 -9.01
CA LEU A 31 -0.91 16.95 -7.95
C LEU A 31 0.26 15.98 -8.19
N PRO A 32 1.02 15.57 -7.17
CA PRO A 32 2.10 14.62 -7.36
C PRO A 32 1.52 13.35 -7.99
N GLU A 33 2.07 12.96 -9.13
CA GLU A 33 1.70 11.72 -9.80
C GLU A 33 1.85 10.56 -8.81
N VAL A 34 0.72 9.94 -8.45
CA VAL A 34 0.69 8.78 -7.56
C VAL A 34 1.09 7.57 -8.41
N THR A 35 2.39 7.31 -8.51
CA THR A 35 2.89 6.09 -9.14
C THR A 35 2.41 4.90 -8.32
N ALA A 36 1.72 3.96 -8.95
CA ALA A 36 1.27 2.74 -8.29
C ALA A 36 2.47 1.99 -7.70
N PRO A 37 2.33 1.41 -6.49
CA PRO A 37 3.44 0.70 -5.87
C PRO A 37 3.82 -0.53 -6.69
N VAL A 38 5.12 -0.75 -6.89
CA VAL A 38 5.63 -1.99 -7.48
C VAL A 38 5.98 -2.93 -6.34
N ILE A 39 5.35 -4.10 -6.30
CA ILE A 39 5.55 -5.11 -5.26
C ILE A 39 5.84 -6.44 -5.96
N ALA A 40 7.09 -6.90 -5.87
CA ALA A 40 7.47 -8.25 -6.27
C ALA A 40 7.55 -9.13 -5.02
N THR A 41 6.87 -10.27 -5.02
CA THR A 41 6.80 -11.18 -3.88
C THR A 41 7.30 -12.57 -4.22
N ASN A 42 8.00 -13.19 -3.28
CA ASN A 42 8.24 -14.62 -3.26
C ASN A 42 8.03 -15.09 -1.82
N SER A 43 6.87 -15.71 -1.58
CA SER A 43 6.43 -16.08 -0.23
C SER A 43 6.03 -17.55 -0.20
N THR A 44 6.52 -18.27 0.82
CA THR A 44 6.07 -19.60 1.25
C THR A 44 5.36 -19.47 2.60
N THR A 45 4.91 -20.57 3.19
CA THR A 45 4.22 -20.56 4.50
C THR A 45 5.05 -19.90 5.63
N GLU A 46 6.37 -19.94 5.51
CA GLU A 46 7.31 -19.56 6.59
C GLU A 46 8.35 -18.50 6.16
N ASN A 47 8.45 -18.21 4.86
CA ASN A 47 9.40 -17.25 4.33
C ASN A 47 8.68 -16.25 3.46
N PHE A 48 8.96 -14.97 3.66
CA PHE A 48 8.37 -13.88 2.91
C PHE A 48 9.48 -12.97 2.41
N SER A 49 9.52 -12.74 1.09
CA SER A 49 10.49 -11.84 0.47
C SER A 49 9.76 -10.85 -0.41
N TYR A 50 10.02 -9.56 -0.20
CA TYR A 50 9.41 -8.45 -0.91
C TYR A 50 10.47 -7.51 -1.47
N SER A 51 10.24 -7.05 -2.69
CA SER A 51 10.85 -5.84 -3.23
C SER A 51 9.75 -4.83 -3.45
N ILE A 52 9.77 -3.74 -2.68
CA ILE A 52 8.69 -2.76 -2.63
C ILE A 52 9.24 -1.41 -3.07
N VAL A 53 8.55 -0.79 -4.01
CA VAL A 53 8.72 0.64 -4.34
C VAL A 53 7.37 1.29 -4.11
N ALA A 54 7.20 1.90 -2.93
CA ALA A 54 5.94 2.52 -2.52
C ALA A 54 6.18 3.98 -2.14
N LYS A 55 5.64 4.91 -2.94
CA LYS A 55 5.66 6.35 -2.66
C LYS A 55 4.23 6.83 -2.44
N ASN A 56 4.00 7.61 -1.38
CA ASN A 56 2.67 8.07 -0.95
C ASN A 56 1.65 6.91 -0.80
N TYR A 57 2.13 5.76 -0.32
CA TYR A 57 1.35 4.53 -0.26
C TYR A 57 1.54 3.83 1.08
N THR A 58 0.43 3.43 1.68
CA THR A 58 0.39 2.67 2.93
C THR A 58 -0.44 1.43 2.74
N LYS A 59 0.05 0.28 3.20
CA LYS A 59 -0.67 -0.99 3.15
C LYS A 59 -0.37 -1.84 4.37
N GLN A 60 -1.40 -2.61 4.74
CA GLN A 60 -1.33 -3.68 5.70
C GLN A 60 -1.57 -5.00 4.96
N GLU A 61 -0.69 -5.97 5.18
CA GLU A 61 -0.84 -7.33 4.68
C GLU A 61 -0.88 -8.29 5.87
N VAL A 62 -1.85 -9.20 5.86
CA VAL A 62 -2.04 -10.19 6.92
C VAL A 62 -1.93 -11.57 6.29
N TYR A 63 -0.98 -12.36 6.80
CA TYR A 63 -0.74 -13.74 6.39
C TYR A 63 -1.13 -14.66 7.54
N ASN A 64 -2.12 -15.49 7.31
CA ASN A 64 -2.47 -16.56 8.26
C ASN A 64 -1.46 -17.69 8.09
N ILE A 65 -0.82 -18.08 9.18
CA ILE A 65 0.18 -19.14 9.23
C ILE A 65 -0.23 -20.19 10.26
N GLN A 66 0.19 -21.43 10.06
CA GLN A 66 -0.02 -22.52 11.01
C GLN A 66 1.30 -23.25 11.21
N VAL A 67 2.12 -22.72 12.11
CA VAL A 67 3.41 -23.33 12.48
C VAL A 67 3.28 -23.82 13.92
N VAL A 68 3.46 -25.13 14.11
CA VAL A 68 3.45 -25.79 15.42
C VAL A 68 4.89 -26.10 15.81
N SER A 69 5.39 -25.42 16.83
CA SER A 69 6.73 -25.61 17.38
C SER A 69 6.76 -25.15 18.84
N ASP A 70 7.72 -25.64 19.62
CA ASP A 70 7.97 -25.18 20.99
C ASP A 70 8.85 -23.94 21.02
N SER A 71 9.56 -23.66 19.91
CA SER A 71 10.34 -22.43 19.76
C SER A 71 10.50 -22.01 18.30
N ILE A 72 10.63 -20.70 18.11
CA ILE A 72 10.72 -20.08 16.80
C ILE A 72 11.91 -19.12 16.73
N LYS A 73 12.63 -19.16 15.61
CA LYS A 73 13.57 -18.15 15.16
C LYS A 73 12.88 -17.24 14.15
N ILE A 74 12.80 -15.97 14.49
CA ILE A 74 12.26 -14.89 13.66
C ILE A 74 13.45 -14.12 13.10
N SER A 75 13.64 -14.18 11.79
CA SER A 75 14.76 -13.52 11.12
C SER A 75 14.20 -12.49 10.16
N TYR A 76 14.70 -11.26 10.23
CA TYR A 76 14.32 -10.21 9.28
C TYR A 76 15.57 -9.53 8.73
N ALA A 77 15.48 -9.14 7.47
CA ALA A 77 16.53 -8.42 6.77
C ALA A 77 15.92 -7.34 5.89
N THR A 78 16.59 -6.19 5.81
CA THR A 78 16.25 -5.15 4.83
C THR A 78 17.49 -4.78 4.03
N ASN A 79 17.28 -4.47 2.75
CA ASN A 79 18.36 -4.07 1.86
C ASN A 79 17.86 -2.98 0.92
N SER A 80 18.77 -2.13 0.43
CA SER A 80 18.45 -1.05 -0.52
C SER A 80 17.28 -0.16 -0.05
N VAL A 81 17.16 0.06 1.26
CA VAL A 81 16.11 0.90 1.83
C VAL A 81 16.45 2.35 1.56
N THR A 82 15.58 3.04 0.83
CA THR A 82 15.76 4.45 0.47
C THR A 82 14.78 5.36 1.19
N SER A 83 13.60 4.87 1.57
CA SER A 83 12.60 5.66 2.27
C SER A 83 11.58 4.82 3.02
N GLY A 84 10.84 5.47 3.91
CA GLY A 84 9.60 4.97 4.50
C GLY A 84 9.80 4.08 5.71
N GLN A 85 8.71 3.41 6.06
CA GLN A 85 8.64 2.57 7.25
C GLN A 85 8.04 1.20 6.98
N MET A 86 8.61 0.18 7.63
CA MET A 86 8.06 -1.16 7.71
C MET A 86 7.99 -1.64 9.15
N GLU A 87 6.84 -2.19 9.53
CA GLU A 87 6.61 -2.85 10.80
C GLU A 87 6.20 -4.31 10.57
N VAL A 88 6.77 -5.19 11.38
CA VAL A 88 6.44 -6.61 11.43
C VAL A 88 5.80 -6.92 12.78
N LEU A 89 4.63 -7.56 12.72
CA LEU A 89 3.92 -8.11 13.86
C LEU A 89 3.76 -9.63 13.69
N VAL A 90 4.21 -10.41 14.67
CA VAL A 90 4.04 -11.87 14.70
C VAL A 90 3.18 -12.24 15.91
N GLU A 91 2.07 -12.94 15.67
CA GLU A 91 1.09 -13.29 16.71
C GLU A 91 0.85 -14.80 16.79
N LEU A 92 0.72 -15.29 18.02
CA LEU A 92 0.35 -16.66 18.35
C LEU A 92 -1.17 -16.87 18.28
N LYS A 93 -1.59 -18.13 18.25
CA LYS A 93 -3.01 -18.51 18.24
C LYS A 93 -3.76 -18.13 19.50
N ASP A 94 -3.06 -17.93 20.61
CA ASP A 94 -3.63 -17.42 21.87
C ASP A 94 -3.74 -15.88 21.91
N GLY A 95 -3.33 -15.19 20.83
CA GLY A 95 -3.33 -13.72 20.73
C GLY A 95 -2.05 -13.05 21.25
N THR A 96 -1.08 -13.81 21.75
CA THR A 96 0.19 -13.25 22.22
C THR A 96 1.00 -12.70 21.04
N LYS A 97 1.47 -11.46 21.17
CA LYS A 97 2.36 -10.81 20.20
C LYS A 97 3.82 -11.13 20.54
N LEU A 98 4.50 -11.87 19.69
CA LEU A 98 5.91 -12.25 19.89
C LEU A 98 6.89 -11.11 19.53
N VAL A 99 6.56 -10.40 18.46
CA VAL A 99 7.35 -9.29 17.91
C VAL A 99 6.35 -8.25 17.41
N SER A 100 6.59 -6.98 17.73
CA SER A 100 5.99 -5.81 17.08
C SER A 100 7.11 -4.80 16.97
N ARG A 101 7.72 -4.70 15.78
CA ARG A 101 8.93 -3.91 15.60
C ARG A 101 8.92 -3.21 14.25
N ASN A 102 9.26 -1.92 14.29
CA ASN A 102 9.66 -1.18 13.10
C ASN A 102 11.09 -1.61 12.70
N ILE A 103 11.24 -2.14 11.50
CA ILE A 103 12.51 -2.70 10.99
C ILE A 103 13.19 -1.77 9.98
N SER A 104 12.71 -0.55 9.84
CA SER A 104 13.27 0.44 8.91
C SER A 104 14.65 0.87 9.39
N GLY A 105 15.68 0.65 8.58
CA GLY A 105 17.07 0.87 8.98
C GLY A 105 17.71 -0.31 9.72
N VAL A 106 17.00 -1.42 9.94
CA VAL A 106 17.58 -2.67 10.45
C VAL A 106 18.05 -3.51 9.26
N LEU A 107 19.37 -3.61 9.05
CA LEU A 107 19.94 -4.42 7.97
C LEU A 107 19.61 -5.91 8.15
N ALA A 108 19.77 -6.42 9.37
CA ALA A 108 19.38 -7.76 9.74
C ALA A 108 19.18 -7.88 11.25
N ALA A 109 18.24 -8.72 11.69
CA ALA A 109 18.19 -9.18 13.06
C ALA A 109 17.56 -10.58 13.17
N ASN A 110 17.87 -11.24 14.28
CA ASN A 110 17.36 -12.56 14.62
C ASN A 110 16.84 -12.52 16.05
N ASP A 111 15.59 -12.92 16.24
CA ASP A 111 14.97 -13.10 17.55
C ASP A 111 14.62 -14.57 17.74
N TYR A 112 14.99 -15.11 18.90
CA TYR A 112 14.64 -16.48 19.30
C TYR A 112 13.63 -16.42 20.43
N LYS A 113 12.52 -17.14 20.29
CA LYS A 113 11.43 -17.15 21.27
C LYS A 113 10.95 -18.57 21.51
N LYS A 114 10.90 -18.98 22.77
CA LYS A 114 10.07 -20.12 23.19
C LYS A 114 8.61 -19.71 23.10
N ILE A 115 7.77 -20.59 22.58
CA ILE A 115 6.35 -20.34 22.38
C ILE A 115 5.54 -21.46 23.00
N LYS A 116 4.35 -21.15 23.51
CA LYS A 116 3.44 -22.11 24.15
C LYS A 116 2.18 -22.37 23.34
N SER A 117 2.08 -21.72 22.19
CA SER A 117 0.94 -21.76 21.29
C SER A 117 1.46 -21.65 19.86
N PRO A 118 0.82 -22.31 18.88
CA PRO A 118 1.22 -22.21 17.48
C PRO A 118 1.24 -20.76 16.97
N LEU A 119 2.07 -20.48 15.97
CA LEU A 119 1.96 -19.22 15.24
C LEU A 119 0.61 -19.18 14.51
N SER A 120 0.00 -17.99 14.47
CA SER A 120 -1.33 -17.78 13.89
C SER A 120 -1.29 -16.82 12.71
N LYS A 121 -0.62 -15.68 12.86
CA LYS A 121 -0.57 -14.67 11.81
C LYS A 121 0.70 -13.84 11.84
N VAL A 122 1.07 -13.36 10.66
CA VAL A 122 2.04 -12.29 10.45
C VAL A 122 1.31 -11.10 9.86
N THR A 123 1.53 -9.93 10.43
CA THR A 123 1.07 -8.67 9.84
C THR A 123 2.28 -7.84 9.43
N LEU A 124 2.29 -7.43 8.17
CA LEU A 124 3.27 -6.51 7.60
C LEU A 124 2.56 -5.17 7.37
N ASN A 125 3.02 -4.12 8.05
CA ASN A 125 2.56 -2.77 7.79
C ASN A 125 3.69 -2.01 7.12
N TYR A 126 3.42 -1.36 5.99
CA TYR A 126 4.40 -0.47 5.37
C TYR A 126 3.78 0.82 4.87
N SER A 127 4.54 1.90 5.03
CA SER A 127 4.15 3.25 4.62
C SER A 127 5.33 3.94 3.97
N ASN A 128 5.14 4.36 2.71
CA ASN A 128 6.17 5.01 1.89
C ASN A 128 7.48 4.22 1.77
N PHE A 129 7.41 2.90 1.98
CA PHE A 129 8.57 2.03 2.05
C PHE A 129 9.12 1.75 0.66
N THR A 130 10.37 2.12 0.42
CA THR A 130 11.09 1.77 -0.80
C THR A 130 12.35 1.01 -0.42
N GLY A 131 12.44 -0.24 -0.85
CA GLY A 131 13.54 -1.15 -0.55
C GLY A 131 13.14 -2.62 -0.64
N GLN A 132 14.07 -3.48 -0.22
CA GLN A 132 13.87 -4.91 -0.12
C GLN A 132 13.68 -5.32 1.35
N PHE A 133 12.80 -6.28 1.57
CA PHE A 133 12.49 -6.84 2.87
C PHE A 133 12.38 -8.36 2.78
N ALA A 134 12.98 -9.05 3.74
CA ALA A 134 12.80 -10.48 3.93
C ALA A 134 12.45 -10.80 5.38
N LEU A 135 11.52 -11.72 5.58
CA LEU A 135 11.14 -12.32 6.86
C LEU A 135 11.19 -13.84 6.73
N SER A 136 11.76 -14.49 7.73
CA SER A 136 11.82 -15.95 7.82
C SER A 136 11.44 -16.37 9.24
N LEU A 137 10.54 -17.34 9.33
CA LEU A 137 10.03 -17.94 10.56
C LEU A 137 10.41 -19.41 10.54
N ASN A 138 11.48 -19.78 11.24
CA ASN A 138 11.95 -21.16 11.27
C ASN A 138 11.78 -21.73 12.68
N ASN A 139 11.53 -23.03 12.77
CA ASN A 139 11.63 -23.73 14.05
C ASN A 139 13.06 -23.60 14.60
N ALA A 140 13.17 -23.27 15.89
CA ALA A 140 14.44 -23.36 16.61
C ALA A 140 14.39 -24.60 17.51
N PHE A 141 15.46 -25.41 17.46
CA PHE A 141 15.61 -26.61 18.27
C PHE A 141 16.33 -26.28 19.59
#